data_AF-R7IQX3-F1
#
_entry.id   AF-R7IQX3-F1
#
_cell.length_a   1.000
_cell.length_b   1.000
_cell.length_c   1.000
_cell.angle_alpha   90.00
_cell.angle_beta   90.00
_cell.angle_gamma   90.00
#
_symmetry.space_group_name_H-M   'P 1'
#
loop_
_entity.id
_entity.type
_entity.pdbx_description
1 polymer ?
#
loop_
_entity_poly.entity_id
_entity_poly.type
_entity_poly.pdbx_seq_one_letter_code
_entity_poly.pdbx_strand_id
1 'polypeptide(L)'
;MQVNGMKYYVSVSSFDKKQEANILIRVPGDSKEVKGSLRFNYMVPVPDECIDRLIIKEIEDEKYRILLNKEYQFCMDNAERIQKKANKIYKMVTQNRKQILTDNSCAFHILEDGCREYIEKVLKDNREK
;
A
#
# COMPACT_ATOMS: atom_id res chain seq x y z
N MET A 1 -2.05 0.32 7.62
CA MET A 1 -1.28 0.83 8.78
C MET A 1 -1.94 2.13 9.23
N GLN A 2 -1.86 2.53 10.51
CA GLN A 2 -2.33 3.85 10.95
C GLN A 2 -1.18 4.62 11.61
N VAL A 3 -0.97 5.87 11.18
CA VAL A 3 0.08 6.77 11.70
C VAL A 3 -0.49 8.17 11.76
N ASN A 4 -0.27 8.90 12.87
CA ASN A 4 -0.75 10.27 13.05
C ASN A 4 -2.25 10.44 12.76
N GLY A 5 -3.06 9.44 13.13
CA GLY A 5 -4.50 9.39 12.84
C GLY A 5 -4.87 9.02 11.40
N MET A 6 -3.92 8.97 10.46
CA MET A 6 -4.15 8.68 9.04
C MET A 6 -4.00 7.19 8.72
N LYS A 7 -4.86 6.69 7.83
CA LYS A 7 -4.75 5.32 7.31
C LYS A 7 -3.85 5.31 6.08
N TYR A 8 -2.86 4.41 6.13
CA TYR A 8 -1.89 4.18 5.06
C TYR A 8 -2.20 2.92 4.28
N TYR A 9 -2.11 3.04 2.95
CA TYR A 9 -2.35 1.99 1.98
C TYR A 9 -1.10 1.77 1.13
N VAL A 10 -0.74 0.50 0.95
CA VAL A 10 0.42 0.09 0.16
C VAL A 10 -0.04 -0.34 -1.23
N SER A 11 0.71 0.05 -2.25
CA SER A 11 0.43 -0.36 -3.63
C SER A 11 0.85 -1.81 -3.89
N VAL A 12 0.00 -2.52 -4.63
CA VAL A 12 0.33 -3.79 -5.27
C VAL A 12 0.84 -3.49 -6.67
N SER A 13 1.94 -4.12 -7.09
CA SER A 13 2.56 -3.91 -8.39
C SER A 13 3.00 -5.24 -9.00
N SER A 14 2.96 -5.36 -10.33
CA SER A 14 3.51 -6.50 -11.07
C SER A 14 5.05 -6.64 -10.96
N PHE A 15 5.72 -5.67 -10.32
CA PHE A 15 7.15 -5.69 -10.06
C PHE A 15 7.56 -6.93 -9.25
N ASP A 16 8.43 -7.75 -9.82
CA ASP A 16 8.77 -9.09 -9.35
C ASP A 16 10.19 -9.23 -8.77
N LYS A 17 10.93 -8.11 -8.69
CA LYS A 17 12.29 -8.09 -8.13
C LYS A 17 12.27 -7.78 -6.63
N LYS A 18 13.03 -8.54 -5.86
CA LYS A 18 13.17 -8.31 -4.41
C LYS A 18 13.97 -7.02 -4.16
N GLN A 19 13.44 -6.14 -3.32
CA GLN A 19 14.08 -4.90 -2.89
C GLN A 19 13.96 -4.72 -1.37
N GLU A 20 14.73 -3.79 -0.80
CA GLU A 20 14.64 -3.51 0.63
C GLU A 20 13.24 -3.02 1.03
N ALA A 21 12.56 -2.26 0.18
CA ALA A 21 11.28 -1.63 0.52
C ALA A 21 10.04 -2.38 0.02
N ASN A 22 10.17 -3.64 -0.39
CA ASN A 22 9.04 -4.44 -0.84
C ASN A 22 8.94 -5.82 -0.17
N ILE A 23 7.78 -6.45 -0.36
CA ILE A 23 7.58 -7.89 -0.13
C ILE A 23 7.05 -8.46 -1.43
N LEU A 24 7.72 -9.51 -1.94
CA LEU A 24 7.22 -10.27 -3.09
C LEU A 24 6.04 -11.14 -2.67
N ILE A 25 4.98 -11.12 -3.47
CA ILE A 25 3.83 -12.00 -3.35
C ILE A 25 4.20 -13.32 -4.02
N ARG A 26 4.50 -14.34 -3.21
CA ARG A 26 4.93 -15.66 -3.69
C ARG A 26 3.84 -16.68 -3.45
N VAL A 27 3.55 -17.47 -4.48
CA VAL A 27 2.59 -18.58 -4.47
C VAL A 27 3.34 -19.84 -4.91
N PRO A 28 3.90 -20.62 -3.97
CA PRO A 28 4.65 -21.84 -4.27
C PRO A 28 3.81 -22.83 -5.09
N GLY A 29 4.41 -23.47 -6.08
CA GLY A 29 3.75 -24.46 -6.94
C GLY A 29 2.88 -23.87 -8.06
N ASP A 30 2.76 -22.55 -8.16
CA ASP A 30 2.11 -21.89 -9.29
C ASP A 30 3.04 -21.77 -10.51
N SER A 31 2.49 -21.80 -11.72
CA SER A 31 3.25 -21.68 -12.99
C SER A 31 4.13 -20.44 -13.05
N LYS A 32 3.67 -19.32 -12.46
CA LYS A 32 4.50 -18.15 -12.16
C LYS A 32 4.47 -17.91 -10.66
N GLU A 33 5.52 -18.33 -9.95
CA GLU A 33 5.56 -18.26 -8.49
C GLU A 33 5.39 -16.83 -7.94
N VAL A 34 6.02 -15.83 -8.56
CA VAL A 34 5.93 -14.43 -8.13
C VAL A 34 4.78 -13.73 -8.84
N LYS A 35 3.76 -13.33 -8.08
CA LYS A 35 2.55 -12.66 -8.59
C LYS A 35 2.68 -11.14 -8.67
N GLY A 36 3.55 -10.58 -7.85
CA GLY A 36 3.82 -9.16 -7.80
C GLY A 36 4.56 -8.80 -6.51
N SER A 37 4.45 -7.55 -6.09
CA SER A 37 4.99 -7.09 -4.82
C SER A 37 4.16 -5.99 -4.17
N LEU A 38 4.19 -5.97 -2.84
CA LEU A 38 3.73 -4.86 -2.01
C LEU A 38 4.88 -3.85 -1.88
N ARG A 39 4.70 -2.62 -2.35
CA ARG A 39 5.76 -1.61 -2.42
C ARG A 39 5.61 -0.53 -1.35
N PHE A 40 6.23 -0.74 -0.20
CA PHE A 40 6.08 0.10 0.99
C PHE A 40 6.74 1.48 0.86
N ASN A 41 7.73 1.65 -0.02
CA ASN A 41 8.30 2.96 -0.32
C ASN A 41 7.32 3.89 -1.05
N TYR A 42 6.24 3.33 -1.63
CA TYR A 42 5.20 4.07 -2.34
C TYR A 42 3.82 3.98 -1.66
N MET A 43 3.79 3.70 -0.36
CA MET A 43 2.53 3.76 0.38
C MET A 43 2.10 5.20 0.62
N VAL A 44 0.79 5.42 0.69
CA VAL A 44 0.21 6.77 0.78
C VAL A 44 -0.84 6.82 1.90
N PRO A 45 -0.97 7.96 2.61
CA PRO A 45 -2.12 8.21 3.48
C PRO A 45 -3.35 8.50 2.62
N VAL A 46 -4.50 7.93 2.96
CA VAL A 46 -5.76 8.12 2.21
C VAL A 46 -6.91 8.32 3.20
N PRO A 47 -7.76 9.36 3.02
CA PRO A 47 -9.00 9.51 3.78
C PRO A 47 -9.99 8.38 3.47
N ASP A 48 -10.82 8.00 4.44
CA ASP A 48 -11.81 6.93 4.25
C ASP A 48 -12.83 7.29 3.14
N GLU A 49 -13.13 8.57 2.99
CA GLU A 49 -14.05 9.09 1.97
C GLU A 49 -13.52 8.93 0.53
N CYS A 50 -12.23 8.63 0.35
CA CYS A 50 -11.59 8.47 -0.95
C CYS A 50 -11.31 7.00 -1.31
N ILE A 51 -11.90 6.05 -0.58
CA ILE A 51 -11.60 4.62 -0.73
C ILE A 51 -12.85 3.85 -1.10
N ASP A 52 -12.79 3.22 -2.27
CA ASP A 52 -13.78 2.25 -2.69
C ASP A 52 -13.28 0.81 -2.45
N ARG A 53 -14.20 -0.03 -1.99
CA ARG A 53 -13.91 -1.44 -1.77
C ARG A 53 -13.99 -2.20 -3.10
N LEU A 54 -12.87 -2.81 -3.50
CA LEU A 54 -12.88 -3.78 -4.60
C LEU A 54 -13.55 -5.09 -4.19
N ILE A 55 -14.57 -5.51 -4.94
CA ILE A 55 -15.28 -6.78 -4.73
C ILE A 55 -14.80 -7.81 -5.76
N ILE A 56 -13.82 -8.64 -5.39
CA ILE A 56 -13.15 -9.59 -6.31
C ILE A 56 -14.13 -10.52 -7.04
N LYS A 57 -15.22 -10.93 -6.39
CA LYS A 57 -16.23 -11.83 -6.99
C LYS A 57 -17.00 -11.20 -8.18
N GLU A 58 -17.04 -9.87 -8.26
CA GLU A 58 -17.77 -9.13 -9.31
C GLU A 58 -16.89 -8.84 -10.53
N ILE A 59 -15.63 -9.26 -10.52
CA ILE A 59 -14.71 -9.12 -11.65
C ILE A 59 -15.03 -10.17 -12.70
N GLU A 60 -15.34 -9.70 -13.92
CA GLU A 60 -15.67 -10.52 -15.08
C GLU A 60 -14.48 -11.33 -15.60
N ASP A 61 -13.29 -10.73 -15.66
CA ASP A 61 -12.06 -11.41 -16.09
C ASP A 61 -11.65 -12.47 -15.06
N GLU A 62 -11.85 -13.74 -15.42
CA GLU A 62 -11.55 -14.89 -14.59
C GLU A 62 -10.06 -14.98 -14.22
N LYS A 63 -9.16 -14.70 -15.16
CA LYS A 63 -7.71 -14.77 -14.91
C LYS A 63 -7.30 -13.69 -13.92
N TYR A 64 -7.85 -12.49 -14.06
CA TYR A 64 -7.59 -11.40 -13.12
C TYR A 64 -8.18 -11.69 -11.74
N ARG A 65 -9.39 -12.26 -11.68
CA ARG A 65 -10.00 -12.70 -10.42
C ARG A 65 -9.16 -13.76 -9.70
N ILE A 66 -8.61 -14.74 -10.42
CA ILE A 66 -7.71 -15.74 -9.84
C ILE A 66 -6.44 -15.09 -9.30
N LEU A 67 -5.86 -14.14 -10.03
CA LEU A 67 -4.69 -13.38 -9.56
C LEU A 67 -4.98 -12.64 -8.25
N LEU A 68 -6.06 -11.86 -8.21
CA LEU A 68 -6.42 -11.08 -7.02
C LEU A 68 -6.71 -11.97 -5.80
N ASN A 69 -7.35 -13.11 -5.98
CA ASN A 69 -7.57 -14.06 -4.87
C ASN A 69 -6.24 -14.59 -4.31
N LYS A 70 -5.27 -14.88 -5.18
CA LYS A 70 -3.92 -15.32 -4.76
C LYS A 70 -3.18 -14.21 -4.01
N GLU A 71 -3.24 -12.99 -4.50
CA GLU A 71 -2.63 -11.82 -3.84
C GLU A 71 -3.30 -11.53 -2.49
N TYR A 72 -4.64 -11.59 -2.44
CA TYR A 72 -5.43 -11.43 -1.23
C TYR A 72 -5.09 -12.47 -0.17
N GLN A 73 -5.10 -13.77 -0.54
CA GLN A 73 -4.76 -14.86 0.37
C GLN A 73 -3.35 -14.69 0.95
N PHE A 74 -2.37 -14.37 0.09
CA PHE A 74 -1.01 -14.08 0.55
C PHE A 74 -0.97 -12.94 1.57
N CYS A 75 -1.74 -11.86 1.34
CA CYS A 75 -1.79 -10.74 2.27
C CYS A 75 -2.40 -11.13 3.61
N MET A 76 -3.46 -11.95 3.61
CA MET A 76 -4.08 -12.48 4.83
C MET A 76 -3.09 -13.34 5.64
N ASP A 77 -2.40 -14.27 4.97
CA ASP A 77 -1.43 -15.17 5.61
C ASP A 77 -0.19 -14.45 6.15
N ASN A 78 0.11 -13.25 5.64
CA ASN A 78 1.31 -12.49 5.96
C ASN A 78 1.03 -11.13 6.62
N ALA A 79 -0.19 -10.91 7.14
CA ALA A 79 -0.65 -9.61 7.61
C ALA A 79 0.31 -8.96 8.63
N GLU A 80 0.76 -9.73 9.63
CA GLU A 80 1.70 -9.24 10.65
C GLU A 80 3.05 -8.82 10.04
N ARG A 81 3.59 -9.62 9.12
CA ARG A 81 4.85 -9.33 8.43
C ARG A 81 4.74 -8.07 7.57
N ILE A 82 3.62 -7.91 6.86
CA ILE A 82 3.31 -6.73 6.04
C ILE A 82 3.25 -5.49 6.94
N GLN A 83 2.57 -5.57 8.07
CA GLN A 83 2.47 -4.46 9.02
C GLN A 83 3.83 -4.08 9.62
N LYS A 84 4.62 -5.07 10.06
CA LYS A 84 5.99 -4.84 10.55
C LYS A 84 6.87 -4.17 9.49
N LYS A 85 6.75 -4.59 8.23
CA LYS A 85 7.50 -4.01 7.11
C LYS A 85 7.09 -2.56 6.83
N ALA A 86 5.79 -2.27 6.78
CA ALA A 86 5.27 -0.92 6.59
C ALA A 86 5.81 0.04 7.68
N ASN A 87 5.69 -0.35 8.94
CA ASN A 87 6.19 0.43 10.08
C ASN A 87 7.71 0.67 9.99
N LYS A 88 8.48 -0.35 9.60
CA LYS A 88 9.93 -0.24 9.44
C LYS A 88 10.29 0.75 8.32
N ILE A 89 9.68 0.62 7.15
CA ILE A 89 9.97 1.48 6.00
C ILE A 89 9.56 2.93 6.28
N TYR A 90 8.39 3.15 6.88
CA TYR A 90 7.97 4.48 7.33
C TYR A 90 9.05 5.14 8.20
N LYS A 91 9.47 4.48 9.29
CA LYS A 91 10.49 5.01 10.21
C LYS A 91 11.85 5.23 9.54
N MET A 92 12.26 4.34 8.64
CA MET A 92 13.54 4.47 7.94
C MET A 92 13.57 5.69 7.03
N VAL A 93 12.47 5.95 6.30
CA VAL A 93 12.33 7.08 5.38
C VAL A 93 12.19 8.39 6.16
N THR A 94 11.29 8.47 7.15
CA THR A 94 11.05 9.71 7.90
C THR A 94 12.23 10.16 8.75
N GLN A 95 13.07 9.22 9.17
CA GLN A 95 14.31 9.52 9.92
C GLN A 95 15.55 9.58 9.03
N ASN A 96 15.37 9.55 7.70
CA ASN A 96 16.44 9.50 6.70
C ASN A 96 17.59 8.54 7.06
N ARG A 97 17.27 7.33 7.54
CA ARG A 97 18.30 6.37 7.99
C ARG A 97 19.17 5.83 6.85
N LYS A 98 18.70 5.95 5.61
CA LYS A 98 19.39 5.53 4.39
C LYS A 98 18.98 6.44 3.24
N GLN A 99 19.90 7.29 2.77
CA GLN A 99 19.64 8.29 1.72
C GLN A 99 18.99 7.67 0.48
N ILE A 100 19.58 6.61 -0.09
CA ILE A 100 19.05 5.94 -1.29
C ILE A 100 17.60 5.45 -1.09
N LEU A 101 17.25 4.95 0.10
CA LEU A 101 15.88 4.51 0.38
C LEU A 101 14.94 5.72 0.46
N THR A 102 15.36 6.77 1.15
CA THR A 102 14.59 8.02 1.29
C THR A 102 14.32 8.66 -0.06
N ASP A 103 15.35 8.78 -0.91
CA ASP A 103 15.27 9.37 -2.26
C ASP A 103 14.32 8.59 -3.18
N ASN A 104 14.24 7.27 -2.98
CA ASN A 104 13.38 6.38 -3.77
C ASN A 104 12.03 6.11 -3.10
N SER A 105 11.66 6.89 -2.08
CA SER A 105 10.38 6.78 -1.38
C SER A 105 9.52 8.02 -1.57
N CYS A 106 8.22 7.88 -1.39
CA CYS A 106 7.35 9.03 -1.26
C CYS A 106 7.78 9.87 -0.04
N ALA A 107 7.72 11.20 -0.19
CA ALA A 107 7.91 12.12 0.92
C ALA A 107 6.69 12.05 1.85
N PHE A 108 6.71 11.11 2.81
CA PHE A 108 5.54 10.80 3.63
C PHE A 108 4.99 12.02 4.37
N HIS A 109 5.84 12.90 4.89
CA HIS A 109 5.41 14.13 5.57
C HIS A 109 4.60 15.05 4.63
N ILE A 110 5.06 15.25 3.39
CA ILE A 110 4.35 16.05 2.37
C ILE A 110 2.99 15.43 2.05
N LEU A 111 2.94 14.09 1.92
CA LEU A 111 1.67 13.40 1.67
C LEU A 111 0.70 13.51 2.84
N GLU A 112 1.19 13.46 4.07
CA GLU A 112 0.37 13.66 5.28
C GLU A 112 -0.18 15.09 5.33
N ASP A 113 0.64 16.09 5.01
CA ASP A 113 0.22 17.49 4.94
C ASP A 113 -0.88 17.68 3.87
N GLY A 114 -0.66 17.17 2.66
CA GLY A 114 -1.65 17.24 1.58
C GLY A 114 -2.94 16.47 1.90
N CYS A 115 -2.84 15.34 2.59
CA CYS A 115 -4.01 14.57 3.05
C CYS A 115 -4.85 15.38 4.05
N ARG A 116 -4.21 16.04 5.03
CA ARG A 116 -4.89 16.93 5.99
C ARG A 116 -5.58 18.09 5.28
N GLU A 117 -4.85 18.77 4.40
CA GLU A 117 -5.39 19.90 3.64
C GLU A 117 -6.61 19.49 2.81
N TYR A 118 -6.56 18.32 2.14
CA TYR A 118 -7.68 17.81 1.37
C TYR A 118 -8.91 17.52 2.24
N ILE A 119 -8.70 16.88 3.40
CA ILE A 119 -9.79 16.62 4.35
C ILE A 119 -10.42 17.94 4.82
N GLU A 120 -9.59 18.93 5.14
CA GLU A 120 -10.04 20.22 5.67
C GLU A 120 -10.77 21.08 4.64
N LYS A 121 -10.25 21.18 3.42
CA LYS A 121 -10.76 22.13 2.41
C LYS A 121 -11.74 21.52 1.41
N VAL A 122 -11.70 20.22 1.18
CA VAL A 122 -12.54 19.58 0.16
C VAL A 122 -13.63 18.76 0.81
N LEU A 123 -13.27 17.90 1.76
CA LEU A 123 -14.25 17.00 2.37
C LEU A 123 -15.15 17.67 3.41
N LYS A 124 -14.72 18.76 4.06
CA LYS A 124 -15.61 19.53 4.95
C LYS A 124 -16.54 20.44 4.15
N ASP A 125 -16.01 21.17 3.17
CA ASP A 125 -16.81 22.03 2.28
C ASP A 125 -17.90 21.27 1.52
N ASN A 126 -17.65 20.00 1.16
CA ASN A 126 -18.67 19.15 0.51
C ASN A 126 -19.71 18.57 1.49
N ARG A 127 -19.46 18.59 2.80
CA ARG A 127 -20.40 18.11 3.83
C ARG A 127 -21.33 19.22 4.34
N GLU A 128 -20.96 20.48 4.16
CA GLU A 128 -21.74 21.65 4.57
C GLU A 128 -22.66 22.19 3.46
N LYS A 129 -22.67 21.56 2.28
CA LYS A 129 -23.58 21.80 1.17
C LYS A 129 -24.66 20.72 1.11
#